data_AF-A0A0D2K0G6-F1
#
_entry.id   AF-A0A0D2K0G6-F1
#
_cell.length_a   1.000
_cell.length_b   1.000
_cell.length_c   1.000
_cell.angle_alpha   90.00
_cell.angle_beta   90.00
_cell.angle_gamma   90.00
#
_symmetry.space_group_name_H-M   'P 1'
#
loop_
_entity.id
_entity.type
_entity.pdbx_description
1 polymer ?
#
loop_
_entity_poly.entity_id
_entity_poly.type
_entity_poly.pdbx_seq_one_letter_code
_entity_poly.pdbx_strand_id
1 'polypeptide(L)'
;MSGKPSLPSRLAAVLPVGLDLRVYHLSTPPTPGPALFAPLNGHDEEATLCESHFLAVSSPEHEGRREVLVYAIEVLVFTTQSLVTLFVSKADSSGFSSRLNQHKGSPSAVAAITSTFVEFLLEPRLSSSRVVVSLFARSQNQYLFPGSSENAGKHILDDRQLIKWWCRVLDRVLRLPKDDLVATAHLLVPGCDKGETRAFFPPSSREDSSSDPKWINSYPVNLLVTDPSIPPRNVIPRLPDDPKARFLDDLDGDFVDEKGCWRSVKTLDQFWEMMSYRQECSAGRLVGFLWLVFSRGQTQHAALGELERRGQTENLTRPPTHSSLVTPVNSQQHDTGVTESSAPTASVLKLIAEPNSPPSSSPIHPEPESKPSEQTQNADRGAPVPGQGERSPLPTIEQMQGELVISTTQYQALMDHLLQTDFAGEAIAADATKSWVDKAMELSMAASFGHPVQGHATPVLALSTAPDTVSAKVNMLTGVRKKRKADTMDNGTTVAATTTEVTQEAAVTTANSLSASLVRKKPKS
;
A
#
# COMPACT_ATOMS: atom_id res chain seq x y z
N MET A 1 29.04 15.24 6.13
CA MET A 1 27.89 14.37 5.82
C MET A 1 26.67 15.00 6.49
N SER A 2 25.76 15.63 5.75
CA SER A 2 24.50 16.09 6.36
C SER A 2 23.61 14.87 6.56
N GLY A 3 23.13 14.64 7.78
CA GLY A 3 22.15 13.60 8.04
C GLY A 3 20.89 13.83 7.22
N LYS A 4 20.23 12.75 6.77
CA LYS A 4 18.92 12.85 6.12
C LYS A 4 17.91 13.44 7.12
N PRO A 5 17.00 14.33 6.71
CA PRO A 5 16.04 14.93 7.63
C PRO A 5 15.11 13.87 8.21
N SER A 6 14.85 13.96 9.52
CA SER A 6 13.94 13.06 10.23
C SER A 6 12.49 13.24 9.75
N LEU A 7 11.63 12.25 9.98
CA LEU A 7 10.22 12.33 9.60
C LEU A 7 9.51 13.59 10.17
N PRO A 8 9.66 13.97 11.45
CA PRO A 8 9.15 15.24 11.97
C PRO A 8 9.63 16.47 11.20
N SER A 9 10.92 16.55 10.85
CA SER A 9 11.46 17.67 10.07
C SER A 9 10.93 17.74 8.65
N ARG A 10 10.73 16.58 7.98
CA ARG A 10 10.10 16.52 6.65
C ARG A 10 8.64 16.96 6.69
N LEU A 11 7.89 16.52 7.72
CA LEU A 11 6.50 16.92 7.93
C LEU A 11 6.39 18.43 8.19
N ALA A 12 7.22 18.99 9.06
CA ALA A 12 7.29 20.45 9.30
C ALA A 12 7.48 21.23 7.98
N ALA A 13 8.38 20.77 7.11
CA ALA A 13 8.69 21.44 5.84
C ALA A 13 7.54 21.44 4.81
N VAL A 14 6.59 20.48 4.87
CA VAL A 14 5.47 20.39 3.92
C VAL A 14 4.13 20.88 4.47
N LEU A 15 3.99 20.96 5.80
CA LEU A 15 2.75 21.37 6.46
C LEU A 15 2.63 22.91 6.47
N PRO A 16 1.43 23.48 6.21
CA PRO A 16 1.22 24.93 6.22
C PRO A 16 1.60 25.58 7.55
N VAL A 17 2.18 26.78 7.51
CA VAL A 17 2.41 27.61 8.70
C VAL A 17 1.12 27.76 9.51
N GLY A 18 1.23 27.56 10.84
CA GLY A 18 0.10 27.60 11.78
C GLY A 18 -0.67 26.28 11.93
N LEU A 19 -0.28 25.24 11.20
CA LEU A 19 -0.77 23.88 11.43
C LEU A 19 0.18 23.15 12.39
N ASP A 20 -0.28 22.99 13.63
CA ASP A 20 0.40 22.23 14.68
C ASP A 20 -0.25 20.85 14.84
N LEU A 21 0.57 19.82 15.03
CA LEU A 21 0.14 18.43 15.26
C LEU A 21 1.14 17.66 16.13
N ARG A 22 0.78 16.48 16.64
CA ARG A 22 1.75 15.51 17.18
C ARG A 22 1.78 14.28 16.29
N VAL A 23 2.97 13.69 16.14
CA VAL A 23 3.27 12.55 15.27
C VAL A 23 3.74 11.37 16.11
N TYR A 24 3.12 10.22 15.87
CA TYR A 24 3.39 8.95 16.54
C TYR A 24 3.84 7.94 15.47
N HIS A 25 5.13 7.62 15.41
CA HIS A 25 5.66 6.66 14.43
C HIS A 25 6.13 5.38 15.13
N LEU A 26 5.41 4.28 14.87
CA LEU A 26 5.77 2.93 15.25
C LEU A 26 6.47 2.17 14.12
N SER A 27 7.33 1.24 14.48
CA SER A 27 7.75 0.14 13.59
C SER A 27 7.91 -1.18 14.33
N THR A 28 7.83 -2.30 13.61
CA THR A 28 8.39 -3.59 14.06
C THR A 28 9.78 -3.78 13.46
N PRO A 29 10.67 -4.60 14.06
CA PRO A 29 11.85 -5.09 13.36
C PRO A 29 11.42 -5.96 12.16
N PRO A 30 12.28 -6.12 11.13
CA PRO A 30 12.05 -7.10 10.06
C PRO A 30 11.99 -8.52 10.61
N THR A 31 10.88 -9.21 10.36
CA THR A 31 10.66 -10.61 10.76
C THR A 31 10.32 -11.46 9.53
N PRO A 32 10.67 -12.76 9.50
CA PRO A 32 10.21 -13.66 8.43
C PRO A 32 8.69 -13.65 8.31
N GLY A 33 8.18 -13.43 7.11
CA GLY A 33 6.76 -13.41 6.76
C GLY A 33 6.45 -14.32 5.58
N PRO A 34 5.16 -14.51 5.24
CA PRO A 34 4.75 -15.30 4.09
C PRO A 34 5.25 -14.69 2.79
N ALA A 35 5.54 -15.54 1.79
CA ALA A 35 5.90 -15.07 0.46
C ALA A 35 4.75 -14.29 -0.20
N LEU A 36 5.09 -13.20 -0.88
CA LEU A 36 4.09 -12.41 -1.62
C LEU A 36 3.50 -13.18 -2.81
N PHE A 37 4.30 -14.02 -3.45
CA PHE A 37 3.90 -14.80 -4.63
C PHE A 37 3.81 -16.27 -4.24
N ALA A 38 2.80 -16.98 -4.76
CA ALA A 38 2.71 -18.42 -4.54
C ALA A 38 3.91 -19.14 -5.17
N PRO A 39 4.50 -20.17 -4.52
CA PRO A 39 5.60 -20.93 -5.09
C PRO A 39 5.13 -21.75 -6.30
N LEU A 40 6.07 -21.99 -7.22
CA LEU A 40 5.90 -22.98 -8.28
C LEU A 40 5.86 -24.39 -7.66
N ASN A 41 5.14 -25.32 -8.29
CA ASN A 41 4.98 -26.66 -7.75
C ASN A 41 6.35 -27.36 -7.66
N GLY A 42 6.74 -27.78 -6.45
CA GLY A 42 8.06 -28.38 -6.18
C GLY A 42 9.18 -27.39 -5.88
N HIS A 43 8.90 -26.09 -5.78
CA HIS A 43 9.83 -25.07 -5.30
C HIS A 43 9.44 -24.60 -3.89
N ASP A 44 10.45 -24.19 -3.11
CA ASP A 44 10.24 -23.54 -1.81
C ASP A 44 9.68 -22.12 -1.96
N GLU A 45 9.09 -21.59 -0.89
CA GLU A 45 8.63 -20.19 -0.84
C GLU A 45 9.80 -19.19 -0.86
N GLU A 46 9.61 -18.04 -1.52
CA GLU A 46 10.62 -16.99 -1.53
C GLU A 46 10.76 -16.37 -0.13
N ALA A 47 11.98 -16.47 0.44
CA ALA A 47 12.29 -15.94 1.76
C ALA A 47 12.00 -14.42 1.82
N THR A 48 10.92 -14.07 2.51
CA THR A 48 10.39 -12.71 2.59
C THR A 48 10.49 -12.18 4.02
N LEU A 49 11.12 -11.03 4.19
CA LEU A 49 11.07 -10.28 5.45
C LEU A 49 9.94 -9.27 5.41
N CYS A 50 9.16 -9.19 6.49
CA CYS A 50 8.09 -8.22 6.69
C CYS A 50 8.39 -7.35 7.92
N GLU A 51 8.25 -6.04 7.76
CA GLU A 51 8.23 -5.04 8.83
C GLU A 51 6.99 -4.15 8.70
N SER A 52 6.31 -3.88 9.81
CA SER A 52 5.16 -2.98 9.86
C SER A 52 5.62 -1.58 10.26
N HIS A 53 5.14 -0.54 9.58
CA HIS A 53 5.24 0.85 10.03
C HIS A 53 3.84 1.44 10.22
N PHE A 54 3.58 2.04 11.38
CA PHE A 54 2.32 2.72 11.68
C PHE A 54 2.60 4.18 12.02
N LEU A 55 1.94 5.09 11.31
CA LEU A 55 1.97 6.51 11.60
C LEU A 55 0.59 6.95 12.08
N ALA A 56 0.50 7.43 13.32
CA ALA A 56 -0.67 8.12 13.83
C ALA A 56 -0.36 9.62 13.99
N VAL A 57 -1.36 10.46 13.77
CA VAL A 57 -1.27 11.91 13.88
C VAL A 57 -2.43 12.41 14.70
N SER A 58 -2.16 13.34 15.63
CA SER A 58 -3.16 13.94 16.52
C SER A 58 -3.22 15.46 16.39
N SER A 59 -4.34 16.01 16.86
CA SER A 59 -4.47 17.42 17.20
C SER A 59 -3.75 17.72 18.53
N PRO A 60 -3.03 18.85 18.64
CA PRO A 60 -2.32 19.21 19.86
C PRO A 60 -3.30 19.55 20.99
N GLU A 61 -2.86 19.37 22.23
CA GLU A 61 -3.60 19.82 23.41
C GLU A 61 -3.52 21.35 23.55
N HIS A 62 -4.68 22.01 23.66
CA HIS A 62 -4.76 23.48 23.73
C HIS A 62 -5.97 23.94 24.56
N GLU A 63 -5.74 24.83 25.53
CA GLU A 63 -6.77 25.53 26.34
C GLU A 63 -7.97 24.64 26.76
N GLY A 64 -7.68 23.48 27.36
CA GLY A 64 -8.70 22.55 27.86
C GLY A 64 -9.25 21.55 26.83
N ARG A 65 -8.83 21.62 25.57
CA ARG A 65 -9.09 20.56 24.58
C ARG A 65 -8.00 19.50 24.64
N ARG A 66 -8.37 18.32 25.13
CA ARG A 66 -7.52 17.10 25.15
C ARG A 66 -7.12 16.68 23.74
N GLU A 67 -5.93 16.09 23.62
CA GLU A 67 -5.40 15.49 22.41
C GLU A 67 -6.36 14.44 21.78
N VAL A 68 -6.47 14.44 20.45
CA VAL A 68 -7.29 13.48 19.67
C VAL A 68 -6.57 13.10 18.39
N LEU A 69 -6.42 11.80 18.11
CA LEU A 69 -5.97 11.26 16.82
C LEU A 69 -6.90 11.72 15.69
N VAL A 70 -6.33 12.30 14.63
CA VAL A 70 -7.04 12.86 13.46
C VAL A 70 -6.87 12.00 12.20
N TYR A 71 -5.73 11.33 12.06
CA TYR A 71 -5.35 10.54 10.88
C TYR A 71 -4.39 9.41 11.28
N ALA A 72 -4.47 8.28 10.61
CA ALA A 72 -3.48 7.21 10.74
C ALA A 72 -3.27 6.45 9.41
N ILE A 73 -2.09 5.84 9.25
CA ILE A 73 -1.70 5.02 8.11
C ILE A 73 -0.78 3.86 8.53
N GLU A 74 -1.10 2.67 8.04
CA GLU A 74 -0.31 1.44 8.16
C GLU A 74 0.35 1.13 6.81
N VAL A 75 1.67 0.98 6.82
CA VAL A 75 2.47 0.54 5.66
C VAL A 75 3.26 -0.69 6.06
N LEU A 76 3.03 -1.79 5.35
CA LEU A 76 3.80 -3.02 5.49
C LEU A 76 4.91 -3.01 4.45
N VAL A 77 6.13 -3.37 4.83
CA VAL A 77 7.26 -3.45 3.91
C VAL A 77 7.74 -4.88 3.82
N PHE A 78 7.61 -5.43 2.62
CA PHE A 78 8.09 -6.75 2.26
C PHE A 78 9.43 -6.61 1.53
N THR A 79 10.46 -7.30 2.00
CA THR A 79 11.79 -7.32 1.39
C THR A 79 12.15 -8.74 1.01
N THR A 80 12.39 -8.97 -0.28
CA THR A 80 12.93 -10.22 -0.82
C THR A 80 14.35 -9.99 -1.39
N GLN A 81 14.92 -10.97 -2.09
CA GLN A 81 16.27 -10.84 -2.65
C GLN A 81 16.37 -9.82 -3.80
N SER A 82 15.32 -9.67 -4.61
CA SER A 82 15.32 -8.81 -5.81
C SER A 82 14.26 -7.72 -5.82
N LEU A 83 13.30 -7.75 -4.87
CA LEU A 83 12.18 -6.82 -4.82
C LEU A 83 11.93 -6.30 -3.39
N VAL A 84 11.69 -4.99 -3.26
CA VAL A 84 11.15 -4.37 -2.04
C VAL A 84 9.76 -3.82 -2.34
N THR A 85 8.75 -4.25 -1.59
CA THR A 85 7.35 -3.82 -1.76
C THR A 85 6.86 -3.08 -0.52
N LEU A 86 6.57 -1.79 -0.65
CA LEU A 86 5.88 -0.96 0.34
C LEU A 86 4.37 -1.06 0.07
N PHE A 87 3.65 -1.85 0.85
CA PHE A 87 2.21 -1.99 0.76
C PHE A 87 1.50 -1.04 1.73
N VAL A 88 0.68 -0.11 1.22
CA VAL A 88 -0.22 0.67 2.09
C VAL A 88 -1.43 -0.20 2.43
N SER A 89 -1.45 -0.72 3.65
CA SER A 89 -2.46 -1.65 4.16
C SER A 89 -3.74 -0.92 4.55
N LYS A 90 -3.63 0.10 5.39
CA LYS A 90 -4.78 0.85 5.95
C LYS A 90 -4.45 2.34 6.00
N ALA A 91 -5.43 3.19 5.71
CA ALA A 91 -5.36 4.62 5.99
C ALA A 91 -6.75 5.13 6.33
N ASP A 92 -6.87 5.91 7.41
CA ASP A 92 -8.17 6.39 7.89
C ASP A 92 -8.04 7.76 8.55
N SER A 93 -9.17 8.47 8.67
CA SER A 93 -9.27 9.70 9.47
C SER A 93 -10.46 9.60 10.43
N SER A 94 -10.33 10.18 11.61
CA SER A 94 -11.35 10.10 12.66
C SER A 94 -12.46 11.14 12.52
N GLY A 95 -12.35 12.06 11.55
CA GLY A 95 -13.26 13.19 11.34
C GLY A 95 -12.94 14.45 12.15
N PHE A 96 -11.92 14.43 13.01
CA PHE A 96 -11.52 15.57 13.84
C PHE A 96 -10.51 16.53 13.18
N SER A 97 -10.38 16.51 11.84
CA SER A 97 -9.42 17.33 11.08
C SER A 97 -9.64 18.85 11.22
N SER A 98 -10.86 19.27 11.56
CA SER A 98 -11.19 20.68 11.86
C SER A 98 -10.40 21.26 13.03
N ARG A 99 -9.90 20.42 13.96
CA ARG A 99 -9.04 20.82 15.08
C ARG A 99 -7.63 21.25 14.67
N LEU A 100 -7.19 20.91 13.45
CA LEU A 100 -5.86 21.30 12.92
C LEU A 100 -5.81 22.76 12.44
N ASN A 101 -6.85 23.57 12.68
CA ASN A 101 -6.95 25.00 12.35
C ASN A 101 -6.58 25.36 10.89
N GLN A 102 -6.73 24.42 9.94
CA GLN A 102 -6.37 24.63 8.54
C GLN A 102 -7.17 25.79 7.92
N HIS A 103 -6.47 26.76 7.33
CA HIS A 103 -7.11 27.82 6.55
C HIS A 103 -7.88 27.25 5.36
N LYS A 104 -9.11 27.72 5.15
CA LYS A 104 -9.95 27.31 4.01
C LYS A 104 -9.22 27.60 2.68
N GLY A 105 -8.95 26.54 1.92
CA GLY A 105 -8.20 26.61 0.65
C GLY A 105 -6.76 26.10 0.73
N SER A 106 -6.22 25.78 1.93
CA SER A 106 -4.91 25.10 2.03
C SER A 106 -4.95 23.69 1.41
N PRO A 107 -3.82 23.16 0.89
CA PRO A 107 -3.75 21.77 0.47
C PRO A 107 -4.11 20.82 1.62
N SER A 108 -4.69 19.66 1.28
CA SER A 108 -5.04 18.63 2.25
C SER A 108 -3.82 18.21 3.07
N ALA A 109 -3.84 18.46 4.38
CA ALA A 109 -2.76 18.08 5.28
C ALA A 109 -2.57 16.56 5.30
N VAL A 110 -3.69 15.81 5.34
CA VAL A 110 -3.66 14.34 5.23
C VAL A 110 -2.89 13.91 3.99
N ALA A 111 -3.22 14.44 2.80
CA ALA A 111 -2.52 14.10 1.57
C ALA A 111 -1.02 14.45 1.59
N ALA A 112 -0.62 15.53 2.29
CA ALA A 112 0.80 15.88 2.48
C ALA A 112 1.51 14.91 3.43
N ILE A 113 0.91 14.61 4.59
CA ILE A 113 1.40 13.63 5.56
C ILE A 113 1.59 12.27 4.89
N THR A 114 0.59 11.79 4.15
CA THR A 114 0.64 10.51 3.43
C THR A 114 1.79 10.48 2.42
N SER A 115 1.91 11.50 1.54
CA SER A 115 2.99 11.52 0.54
C SER A 115 4.37 11.56 1.19
N THR A 116 4.54 12.33 2.27
CA THR A 116 5.81 12.48 2.98
C THR A 116 6.18 11.23 3.76
N PHE A 117 5.22 10.52 4.34
CA PHE A 117 5.49 9.25 5.03
C PHE A 117 5.87 8.14 4.05
N VAL A 118 5.14 8.01 2.94
CA VAL A 118 5.49 7.07 1.87
C VAL A 118 6.86 7.40 1.28
N GLU A 119 7.17 8.68 1.05
CA GLU A 119 8.50 9.12 0.61
C GLU A 119 9.60 8.77 1.63
N PHE A 120 9.38 9.04 2.91
CA PHE A 120 10.33 8.76 4.00
C PHE A 120 10.67 7.25 4.07
N LEU A 121 9.66 6.39 3.95
CA LEU A 121 9.85 4.94 3.88
C LEU A 121 10.49 4.48 2.57
N LEU A 122 10.19 5.14 1.45
CA LEU A 122 10.69 4.80 0.11
C LEU A 122 12.18 5.14 -0.05
N GLU A 123 12.59 6.35 0.33
CA GLU A 123 13.88 6.93 -0.05
C GLU A 123 15.11 6.07 0.30
N PRO A 124 15.23 5.45 1.48
CA PRO A 124 16.38 4.59 1.79
C PRO A 124 16.38 3.28 0.99
N ARG A 125 15.19 2.76 0.67
CA ARG A 125 14.98 1.51 -0.07
C ARG A 125 15.26 1.66 -1.57
N LEU A 126 15.30 2.89 -2.11
CA LEU A 126 15.72 3.17 -3.49
C LEU A 126 17.19 2.84 -3.81
N SER A 127 17.96 2.37 -2.82
CA SER A 127 19.26 1.72 -3.05
C SER A 127 19.12 0.31 -3.65
N SER A 128 17.98 -0.35 -3.44
CA SER A 128 17.65 -1.63 -4.06
C SER A 128 17.44 -1.50 -5.57
N SER A 129 17.69 -2.59 -6.28
CA SER A 129 17.54 -2.69 -7.75
C SER A 129 16.11 -2.37 -8.22
N ARG A 130 15.10 -2.78 -7.45
CA ARG A 130 13.69 -2.45 -7.65
C ARG A 130 12.95 -2.21 -6.33
N VAL A 131 12.12 -1.18 -6.33
CA VAL A 131 11.17 -0.88 -5.25
C VAL A 131 9.79 -0.63 -5.84
N VAL A 132 8.75 -1.13 -5.17
CA VAL A 132 7.36 -0.96 -5.57
C VAL A 132 6.55 -0.42 -4.40
N VAL A 133 5.80 0.66 -4.61
CA VAL A 133 4.74 1.07 -3.68
C VAL A 133 3.43 0.52 -4.22
N SER A 134 2.76 -0.36 -3.47
CA SER A 134 1.50 -1.00 -3.87
C SER A 134 0.37 -0.63 -2.91
N LEU A 135 -0.85 -0.47 -3.42
CA LEU A 135 -2.06 -0.38 -2.60
C LEU A 135 -3.32 -0.73 -3.40
N PHE A 136 -4.42 -0.98 -2.70
CA PHE A 136 -5.76 -0.97 -3.29
C PHE A 136 -6.61 0.16 -2.69
N ALA A 137 -7.37 0.84 -3.55
CA ALA A 137 -8.23 1.96 -3.19
C ALA A 137 -9.69 1.53 -3.30
N ARG A 138 -10.33 1.32 -2.15
CA ARG A 138 -11.75 0.99 -1.96
C ARG A 138 -12.30 1.86 -0.82
N SER A 139 -13.52 2.36 -0.93
CA SER A 139 -14.17 3.13 0.14
C SER A 139 -14.79 2.19 1.19
N GLN A 140 -14.57 2.51 2.47
CA GLN A 140 -15.29 1.94 3.60
C GLN A 140 -15.54 3.04 4.63
N ASN A 141 -16.53 2.84 5.49
CA ASN A 141 -16.95 3.82 6.49
C ASN A 141 -15.82 4.12 7.51
N GLN A 142 -15.05 3.09 7.88
CA GLN A 142 -13.91 3.15 8.78
C GLN A 142 -12.97 1.96 8.55
N TYR A 143 -11.70 2.15 8.87
CA TYR A 143 -10.61 1.17 8.73
C TYR A 143 -9.78 1.04 10.02
N LEU A 144 -9.51 2.17 10.70
CA LEU A 144 -8.65 2.22 11.88
C LEU A 144 -9.33 2.86 13.10
N PHE A 145 -10.35 3.69 12.88
CA PHE A 145 -11.05 4.41 13.95
C PHE A 145 -12.50 3.93 14.07
N PRO A 146 -12.83 2.99 14.97
CA PRO A 146 -14.20 2.54 15.19
C PRO A 146 -15.09 3.71 15.64
N GLY A 147 -16.38 3.67 15.29
CA GLY A 147 -17.35 4.73 15.58
C GLY A 147 -17.16 6.04 14.79
N SER A 148 -15.98 6.28 14.20
CA SER A 148 -15.68 7.53 13.48
C SER A 148 -16.60 7.81 12.28
N SER A 149 -17.30 6.81 11.74
CA SER A 149 -18.33 7.04 10.71
C SER A 149 -19.60 7.73 11.21
N GLU A 150 -19.83 7.75 12.53
CA GLU A 150 -20.93 8.48 13.15
C GLU A 150 -20.58 9.97 13.41
N ASN A 151 -19.29 10.29 13.43
CA ASN A 151 -18.81 11.67 13.54
C ASN A 151 -19.14 12.46 12.27
N ALA A 152 -20.04 13.44 12.37
CA ALA A 152 -20.42 14.33 11.27
C ALA A 152 -19.25 15.14 10.67
N GLY A 153 -18.11 15.24 11.36
CA GLY A 153 -16.87 15.81 10.81
C GLY A 153 -16.12 14.89 9.84
N LYS A 154 -16.43 13.59 9.79
CA LYS A 154 -15.78 12.62 8.89
C LYS A 154 -16.38 12.67 7.48
N HIS A 155 -15.60 13.17 6.53
CA HIS A 155 -15.96 13.14 5.12
C HIS A 155 -15.44 11.86 4.44
N ILE A 156 -16.33 10.88 4.26
CA ILE A 156 -16.02 9.61 3.58
C ILE A 156 -16.05 9.84 2.05
N LEU A 157 -14.94 9.57 1.36
CA LEU A 157 -14.86 9.63 -0.10
C LEU A 157 -15.54 8.41 -0.72
N ASP A 158 -16.23 8.58 -1.86
CA ASP A 158 -16.70 7.44 -2.67
C ASP A 158 -15.52 6.69 -3.33
N ASP A 159 -15.75 5.47 -3.83
CA ASP A 159 -14.71 4.64 -4.48
C ASP A 159 -13.95 5.41 -5.57
N ARG A 160 -14.65 6.17 -6.43
CA ARG A 160 -14.05 6.93 -7.54
C ARG A 160 -13.24 8.12 -7.05
N GLN A 161 -13.72 8.81 -6.02
CA GLN A 161 -13.03 9.93 -5.38
C GLN A 161 -11.77 9.46 -4.67
N LEU A 162 -11.83 8.32 -3.97
CA LEU A 162 -10.69 7.76 -3.24
C LEU A 162 -9.59 7.26 -4.20
N ILE A 163 -9.95 6.61 -5.31
CA ILE A 163 -8.97 6.26 -6.37
C ILE A 163 -8.28 7.54 -6.88
N LYS A 164 -9.03 8.60 -7.18
CA LYS A 164 -8.45 9.90 -7.60
C LYS A 164 -7.61 10.56 -6.51
N TRP A 165 -7.95 10.37 -5.24
CA TRP A 165 -7.20 10.91 -4.12
C TRP A 165 -5.84 10.22 -4.02
N TRP A 166 -5.81 8.88 -4.00
CA TRP A 166 -4.58 8.10 -4.02
C TRP A 166 -3.72 8.39 -5.25
N CYS A 167 -4.31 8.50 -6.44
CA CYS A 167 -3.56 8.88 -7.65
C CYS A 167 -2.82 10.22 -7.46
N ARG A 168 -3.47 11.25 -6.88
CA ARG A 168 -2.83 12.55 -6.62
C ARG A 168 -1.79 12.51 -5.49
N VAL A 169 -1.98 11.68 -4.48
CA VAL A 169 -1.00 11.50 -3.38
C VAL A 169 0.26 10.82 -3.91
N LEU A 170 0.10 9.72 -4.65
CA LEU A 170 1.21 8.97 -5.21
C LEU A 170 1.92 9.72 -6.35
N ASP A 171 1.22 10.55 -7.14
CA ASP A 171 1.85 11.39 -8.16
C ASP A 171 2.91 12.35 -7.60
N ARG A 172 2.72 12.84 -6.37
CA ARG A 172 3.74 13.63 -5.67
C ARG A 172 5.01 12.82 -5.44
N VAL A 173 4.86 11.57 -4.98
CA VAL A 173 5.98 10.65 -4.70
C VAL A 173 6.66 10.21 -6.00
N LEU A 174 5.88 9.97 -7.06
CA LEU A 174 6.34 9.59 -8.40
C LEU A 174 7.22 10.67 -9.04
N ARG A 175 6.87 11.95 -8.86
CA ARG A 175 7.52 13.11 -9.51
C ARG A 175 8.61 13.77 -8.68
N LEU A 176 9.02 13.17 -7.56
CA LEU A 176 10.17 13.65 -6.79
C LEU A 176 11.44 13.59 -7.65
N PRO A 177 12.21 14.68 -7.78
CA PRO A 177 13.44 14.68 -8.56
C PRO A 177 14.47 13.77 -7.87
N LYS A 178 14.81 12.66 -8.53
CA LYS A 178 15.79 11.69 -8.06
C LYS A 178 16.66 11.28 -9.25
N ASP A 179 17.90 11.76 -9.25
CA ASP A 179 18.88 11.42 -10.28
C ASP A 179 19.08 9.90 -10.33
N ASP A 180 19.26 9.36 -11.55
CA ASP A 180 19.48 7.94 -11.81
C ASP A 180 18.31 7.00 -11.42
N LEU A 181 17.07 7.50 -11.44
CA LEU A 181 15.85 6.75 -11.14
C LEU A 181 14.78 6.84 -12.23
N VAL A 182 14.33 5.70 -12.75
CA VAL A 182 13.11 5.60 -13.58
C VAL A 182 11.95 5.25 -12.67
N ALA A 183 10.81 5.93 -12.87
CA ALA A 183 9.59 5.67 -12.13
C ALA A 183 8.35 5.70 -13.03
N THR A 184 7.46 4.72 -12.87
CA THR A 184 6.13 4.68 -13.49
C THR A 184 5.06 4.30 -12.46
N ALA A 185 3.87 4.85 -12.65
CA ALA A 185 2.67 4.50 -11.92
C ALA A 185 1.73 3.68 -12.81
N HIS A 186 1.27 2.55 -12.28
CA HIS A 186 0.35 1.63 -12.92
C HIS A 186 -0.96 1.62 -12.12
N LEU A 187 -2.09 1.82 -12.80
CA LEU A 187 -3.43 1.77 -12.21
C LEU A 187 -4.30 0.80 -13.01
N LEU A 188 -4.91 -0.16 -12.32
CA LEU A 188 -5.92 -1.06 -12.87
C LEU A 188 -7.21 -0.94 -12.06
N VAL A 189 -8.33 -0.69 -12.72
CA VAL A 189 -9.67 -0.63 -12.10
C VAL A 189 -10.55 -1.66 -12.81
N PRO A 190 -10.82 -2.85 -12.21
CA PRO A 190 -11.62 -3.87 -12.86
C PRO A 190 -13.01 -3.34 -13.23
N GLY A 191 -13.49 -3.66 -14.42
CA GLY A 191 -14.76 -3.18 -14.95
C GLY A 191 -14.73 -1.81 -15.63
N CYS A 192 -13.63 -1.04 -15.52
CA CYS A 192 -13.42 0.19 -16.29
C CYS A 192 -12.55 -0.04 -17.54
N ASP A 193 -12.91 0.60 -18.65
CA ASP A 193 -12.10 0.56 -19.87
C ASP A 193 -10.88 1.50 -19.84
N LYS A 194 -10.03 1.44 -20.88
CA LYS A 194 -8.80 2.27 -20.95
C LYS A 194 -9.05 3.78 -20.96
N GLY A 195 -10.19 4.24 -21.48
CA GLY A 195 -10.61 5.64 -21.45
C GLY A 195 -11.16 6.05 -20.08
N GLU A 196 -11.99 5.21 -19.47
CA GLU A 196 -12.51 5.43 -18.12
C GLU A 196 -11.39 5.44 -17.07
N THR A 197 -10.44 4.50 -17.13
CA THR A 197 -9.34 4.46 -16.15
C THR A 197 -8.47 5.71 -16.22
N ARG A 198 -8.25 6.27 -17.42
CA ARG A 198 -7.53 7.53 -17.62
C ARG A 198 -8.21 8.73 -16.95
N ALA A 199 -9.52 8.67 -16.67
CA ALA A 199 -10.21 9.73 -15.93
C ALA A 199 -9.90 9.74 -14.42
N PHE A 200 -9.21 8.73 -13.89
CA PHE A 200 -8.69 8.72 -12.52
C PHE A 200 -7.27 9.30 -12.38
N PHE A 201 -6.50 9.37 -13.48
CA PHE A 201 -5.13 9.86 -13.47
C PHE A 201 -5.04 11.32 -12.97
N PRO A 202 -3.93 11.72 -12.33
CA PRO A 202 -3.74 13.09 -11.84
C PRO A 202 -3.63 14.08 -13.01
N PRO A 203 -3.98 15.38 -12.81
CA PRO A 203 -3.95 16.36 -13.90
C PRO A 203 -2.60 16.51 -14.60
N SER A 204 -1.50 16.38 -13.84
CA SER A 204 -0.10 16.35 -14.29
C SER A 204 0.19 15.27 -15.34
N SER A 205 -0.57 14.17 -15.37
CA SER A 205 -0.39 13.13 -16.39
C SER A 205 -0.73 13.58 -17.82
N ARG A 206 -1.27 14.79 -17.98
CA ARG A 206 -1.55 15.43 -19.28
C ARG A 206 -0.36 16.24 -19.81
N GLU A 207 0.61 16.53 -18.94
CA GLU A 207 1.85 17.24 -19.26
C GLU A 207 2.98 16.27 -19.62
N ASP A 208 2.82 14.98 -19.30
CA ASP A 208 3.74 13.91 -19.68
C ASP A 208 3.82 13.72 -21.20
N SER A 209 5.01 13.42 -21.72
CA SER A 209 5.20 13.06 -23.13
C SER A 209 4.42 11.79 -23.47
N SER A 210 3.82 11.74 -24.67
CA SER A 210 3.22 10.50 -25.20
C SER A 210 4.23 9.36 -25.38
N SER A 211 5.53 9.67 -25.43
CA SER A 211 6.64 8.69 -25.49
C SER A 211 7.12 8.20 -24.12
N ASP A 212 6.78 8.88 -23.03
CA ASP A 212 7.18 8.55 -21.65
C ASP A 212 6.05 8.90 -20.66
N PRO A 213 4.88 8.21 -20.76
CA PRO A 213 3.77 8.45 -19.86
C PRO A 213 4.08 7.93 -18.46
N LYS A 214 4.04 8.79 -17.44
CA LYS A 214 4.27 8.36 -16.05
C LYS A 214 3.10 7.57 -15.47
N TRP A 215 1.89 7.69 -16.04
CA TRP A 215 0.71 6.93 -15.65
C TRP A 215 0.22 5.98 -16.74
N ILE A 216 0.15 4.70 -16.41
CA ILE A 216 -0.12 3.60 -17.34
C ILE A 216 -1.32 2.80 -16.82
N ASN A 217 -2.26 2.44 -17.70
CA ASN A 217 -3.32 1.47 -17.38
C ASN A 217 -2.84 0.07 -17.74
N SER A 218 -2.28 -0.63 -16.75
CA SER A 218 -1.91 -2.04 -16.82
C SER A 218 -1.62 -2.59 -15.42
N TYR A 219 -1.49 -3.91 -15.32
CA TYR A 219 -0.79 -4.56 -14.23
C TYR A 219 0.69 -4.79 -14.63
N PRO A 220 1.69 -4.33 -13.87
CA PRO A 220 3.10 -4.35 -14.30
C PRO A 220 3.80 -5.70 -14.08
N VAL A 221 3.21 -6.82 -14.52
CA VAL A 221 3.69 -8.19 -14.23
C VAL A 221 5.19 -8.41 -14.52
N ASN A 222 5.68 -7.95 -15.67
CA ASN A 222 7.10 -8.07 -16.08
C ASN A 222 8.07 -7.31 -15.15
N LEU A 223 7.57 -6.38 -14.35
CA LEU A 223 8.36 -5.60 -13.40
C LEU A 223 8.34 -6.22 -12.00
N LEU A 224 7.32 -7.03 -11.69
CA LEU A 224 7.11 -7.65 -10.38
C LEU A 224 7.64 -9.09 -10.30
N VAL A 225 7.69 -9.81 -11.41
CA VAL A 225 8.05 -11.24 -11.46
C VAL A 225 9.09 -11.51 -12.55
N THR A 226 9.94 -12.50 -12.32
CA THR A 226 11.08 -12.87 -13.18
C THR A 226 10.65 -13.50 -14.49
N ASP A 227 9.72 -14.47 -14.43
CA ASP A 227 9.05 -15.08 -15.56
C ASP A 227 7.53 -14.81 -15.50
N PRO A 228 6.96 -13.99 -16.40
CA PRO A 228 5.53 -13.71 -16.44
C PRO A 228 4.71 -14.80 -17.15
N SER A 229 5.35 -15.84 -17.71
CA SER A 229 4.68 -16.93 -18.45
C SER A 229 4.16 -18.07 -17.55
N ILE A 230 4.51 -18.04 -16.26
CA ILE A 230 4.03 -18.97 -15.23
C ILE A 230 2.54 -18.74 -14.91
N PRO A 231 1.84 -19.70 -14.25
CA PRO A 231 0.41 -19.61 -14.01
C PRO A 231 -0.02 -18.34 -13.24
N PRO A 232 -1.22 -17.77 -13.49
CA PRO A 232 -1.65 -16.53 -12.87
C PRO A 232 -1.58 -16.50 -11.32
N ARG A 233 -1.78 -17.64 -10.64
CA ARG A 233 -1.66 -17.77 -9.17
C ARG A 233 -0.27 -17.41 -8.63
N ASN A 234 0.76 -17.54 -9.46
CA ASN A 234 2.16 -17.32 -9.11
C ASN A 234 2.62 -15.89 -9.43
N VAL A 235 1.86 -15.12 -10.23
CA VAL A 235 2.28 -13.77 -10.67
C VAL A 235 1.53 -12.60 -10.03
N ILE A 236 0.58 -12.87 -9.13
CA ILE A 236 -0.25 -11.86 -8.45
C ILE A 236 0.09 -11.87 -6.96
N PRO A 237 0.47 -10.72 -6.35
CA PRO A 237 0.90 -10.70 -4.96
C PRO A 237 -0.28 -10.85 -3.98
N ARG A 238 -0.17 -11.76 -3.02
CA ARG A 238 -1.05 -11.90 -1.87
C ARG A 238 -0.66 -10.86 -0.82
N LEU A 239 -1.52 -9.86 -0.66
CA LEU A 239 -1.34 -8.77 0.29
C LEU A 239 -2.46 -8.86 1.35
N PRO A 240 -2.19 -8.55 2.63
CA PRO A 240 -3.20 -8.60 3.68
C PRO A 240 -4.44 -7.76 3.35
N ASP A 241 -5.62 -8.28 3.71
CA ASP A 241 -6.95 -7.66 3.51
C ASP A 241 -7.30 -7.25 2.05
N ASP A 242 -6.53 -7.71 1.06
CA ASP A 242 -6.68 -7.30 -0.34
C ASP A 242 -7.78 -8.09 -1.08
N PRO A 243 -8.74 -7.43 -1.76
CA PRO A 243 -9.77 -8.09 -2.57
C PRO A 243 -9.23 -9.07 -3.62
N LYS A 244 -8.05 -8.80 -4.20
CA LYS A 244 -7.42 -9.71 -5.16
C LYS A 244 -6.84 -10.94 -4.47
N ALA A 245 -6.31 -10.81 -3.26
CA ALA A 245 -5.80 -11.94 -2.48
C ALA A 245 -6.94 -12.89 -2.10
N ARG A 246 -8.05 -12.34 -1.59
CA ARG A 246 -9.28 -13.12 -1.34
C ARG A 246 -9.78 -13.86 -2.59
N PHE A 247 -9.68 -13.25 -3.78
CA PHE A 247 -10.06 -13.93 -5.01
C PHE A 247 -9.06 -15.03 -5.42
N LEU A 248 -7.75 -14.87 -5.15
CA LEU A 248 -6.78 -15.95 -5.31
C LEU A 248 -7.10 -17.14 -4.40
N ASP A 249 -7.45 -16.88 -3.14
CA ASP A 249 -7.75 -17.91 -2.15
C ASP A 249 -9.02 -18.69 -2.51
N ASP A 250 -10.07 -18.03 -3.01
CA ASP A 250 -11.27 -18.70 -3.55
C ASP A 250 -10.92 -19.61 -4.76
N LEU A 251 -10.11 -19.12 -5.70
CA LEU A 251 -9.72 -19.88 -6.90
C LEU A 251 -8.83 -21.10 -6.57
N ASP A 252 -7.97 -20.97 -5.56
CA ASP A 252 -7.17 -22.09 -5.04
C ASP A 252 -8.04 -23.10 -4.29
N GLY A 253 -9.10 -22.64 -3.60
CA GLY A 253 -10.08 -23.49 -2.91
C GLY A 253 -10.98 -24.31 -3.85
N ASP A 254 -11.26 -23.80 -5.06
CA ASP A 254 -12.06 -24.49 -6.09
C ASP A 254 -11.35 -25.73 -6.65
N PHE A 255 -10.25 -25.53 -7.39
CA PHE A 255 -9.46 -26.59 -8.03
C PHE A 255 -8.17 -26.03 -8.65
N VAL A 256 -7.03 -26.59 -8.24
CA VAL A 256 -5.70 -26.35 -8.84
C VAL A 256 -5.19 -27.67 -9.44
N ASP A 257 -4.71 -27.66 -10.69
CA ASP A 257 -4.09 -28.84 -11.29
C ASP A 257 -2.60 -29.03 -10.90
N GLU A 258 -2.01 -30.16 -11.28
CA GLU A 258 -0.60 -30.51 -11.02
C GLU A 258 0.40 -29.47 -11.58
N LYS A 259 -0.04 -28.57 -12.46
CA LYS A 259 0.78 -27.49 -13.06
C LYS A 259 0.52 -26.13 -12.43
N GLY A 260 -0.34 -26.04 -11.41
CA GLY A 260 -0.68 -24.77 -10.75
C GLY A 260 -1.72 -23.94 -11.51
N CYS A 261 -2.48 -24.52 -12.43
CA CYS A 261 -3.51 -23.79 -13.17
C CYS A 261 -4.90 -24.03 -12.55
N TRP A 262 -5.65 -22.94 -12.31
CA TRP A 262 -7.05 -23.04 -11.90
C TRP A 262 -7.93 -23.61 -13.00
N ARG A 263 -9.11 -24.15 -12.66
CA ARG A 263 -10.08 -24.63 -13.66
C ARG A 263 -10.69 -23.50 -14.51
N SER A 264 -11.13 -22.44 -13.84
CA SER A 264 -11.97 -21.35 -14.40
C SER A 264 -11.17 -20.23 -15.07
N VAL A 265 -10.02 -19.87 -14.50
CA VAL A 265 -9.18 -18.76 -14.95
C VAL A 265 -7.84 -19.31 -15.46
N LYS A 266 -7.51 -19.05 -16.73
CA LYS A 266 -6.29 -19.56 -17.39
C LYS A 266 -5.27 -18.48 -17.72
N THR A 267 -5.69 -17.22 -17.84
CA THR A 267 -4.80 -16.09 -18.16
C THR A 267 -4.94 -14.95 -17.15
N LEU A 268 -3.94 -14.07 -17.11
CA LEU A 268 -3.93 -12.89 -16.26
C LEU A 268 -5.01 -11.88 -16.67
N ASP A 269 -5.31 -11.75 -17.97
CA ASP A 269 -6.41 -10.94 -18.46
C ASP A 269 -7.77 -11.48 -17.98
N GLN A 270 -7.98 -12.81 -18.04
CA GLN A 270 -9.17 -13.46 -17.49
C GLN A 270 -9.29 -13.27 -15.98
N PHE A 271 -8.18 -13.26 -15.23
CA PHE A 271 -8.21 -12.96 -13.80
C PHE A 271 -8.78 -11.55 -13.55
N TRP A 272 -8.25 -10.54 -14.25
CA TRP A 272 -8.69 -9.16 -14.07
C TRP A 272 -10.10 -8.89 -14.61
N GLU A 273 -10.52 -9.59 -15.66
CA GLU A 273 -11.91 -9.61 -16.13
C GLU A 273 -12.84 -10.22 -15.06
N MET A 274 -12.52 -11.41 -14.54
CA MET A 274 -13.31 -12.07 -13.51
C MET A 274 -13.34 -11.30 -12.19
N MET A 275 -12.27 -10.57 -11.86
CA MET A 275 -12.20 -9.66 -10.71
C MET A 275 -13.29 -8.57 -10.77
N SER A 276 -13.72 -8.14 -11.96
CA SER A 276 -14.78 -7.12 -12.11
C SER A 276 -16.18 -7.60 -11.67
N TYR A 277 -16.43 -8.92 -11.69
CA TYR A 277 -17.70 -9.51 -11.26
C TYR A 277 -17.76 -9.81 -9.75
N ARG A 278 -16.65 -9.62 -9.02
CA ARG A 278 -16.57 -9.81 -7.57
C ARG A 278 -17.40 -8.78 -6.82
N GLN A 279 -17.88 -9.10 -5.62
CA GLN A 279 -18.72 -8.20 -4.81
C GLN A 279 -18.04 -6.84 -4.53
N GLU A 280 -16.71 -6.84 -4.40
CA GLU A 280 -15.93 -5.64 -4.16
C GLU A 280 -15.86 -4.68 -5.37
N CYS A 281 -16.04 -5.18 -6.61
CA CYS A 281 -15.89 -4.43 -7.86
C CYS A 281 -17.19 -4.32 -8.69
N SER A 282 -18.31 -4.79 -8.17
CA SER A 282 -19.61 -4.84 -8.87
C SER A 282 -20.71 -4.08 -8.11
N ALA A 283 -21.92 -4.06 -8.65
CA ALA A 283 -23.08 -3.36 -8.07
C ALA A 283 -22.84 -1.87 -7.74
N GLY A 284 -22.04 -1.19 -8.57
CA GLY A 284 -21.68 0.22 -8.39
C GLY A 284 -20.48 0.48 -7.49
N ARG A 285 -19.89 -0.56 -6.88
CA ARG A 285 -18.59 -0.50 -6.20
C ARG A 285 -17.45 -0.52 -7.20
N LEU A 286 -16.32 0.07 -6.84
CA LEU A 286 -15.05 -0.02 -7.59
C LEU A 286 -13.86 -0.21 -6.64
N VAL A 287 -12.84 -0.91 -7.13
CA VAL A 287 -11.52 -0.97 -6.49
C VAL A 287 -10.49 -0.56 -7.53
N GLY A 288 -9.61 0.37 -7.17
CA GLY A 288 -8.41 0.66 -7.96
C GLY A 288 -7.20 0.00 -7.35
N PHE A 289 -6.47 -0.81 -8.11
CA PHE A 289 -5.18 -1.37 -7.73
C PHE A 289 -4.07 -0.49 -8.30
N LEU A 290 -3.14 -0.08 -7.44
CA LEU A 290 -2.08 0.86 -7.79
C LEU A 290 -0.71 0.25 -7.50
N TRP A 291 0.23 0.46 -8.42
CA TRP A 291 1.65 0.12 -8.27
C TRP A 291 2.52 1.26 -8.80
N LEU A 292 3.32 1.88 -7.94
CA LEU A 292 4.41 2.76 -8.36
C LEU A 292 5.70 1.96 -8.36
N VAL A 293 6.28 1.76 -9.54
CA VAL A 293 7.52 1.00 -9.73
C VAL A 293 8.68 1.97 -9.87
N PHE A 294 9.73 1.76 -9.09
CA PHE A 294 10.99 2.50 -9.15
C PHE A 294 12.12 1.55 -9.56
N SER A 295 13.01 1.99 -10.45
CA SER A 295 14.18 1.21 -10.89
C SER A 295 15.38 2.13 -11.04
N ARG A 296 16.48 1.77 -10.38
CA ARG A 296 17.72 2.55 -10.30
C ARG A 296 18.72 2.11 -11.37
N GLY A 297 19.52 3.05 -11.91
CA GLY A 297 20.60 2.71 -12.84
C GLY A 297 20.13 2.31 -14.23
N GLN A 298 18.92 2.71 -14.64
CA GLN A 298 18.30 2.35 -15.92
C GLN A 298 17.81 3.59 -16.66
N THR A 299 17.69 3.50 -17.99
CA THR A 299 17.02 4.53 -18.81
C THR A 299 15.53 4.23 -19.03
N GLN A 300 15.14 2.96 -18.90
CA GLN A 300 13.77 2.43 -18.96
C GLN A 300 13.67 1.23 -18.02
N HIS A 301 12.47 0.87 -17.56
CA HIS A 301 12.29 -0.31 -16.72
C HIS A 301 12.58 -1.61 -17.51
N ALA A 302 13.70 -2.28 -17.19
CA ALA A 302 13.97 -3.63 -17.68
C ALA A 302 13.05 -4.67 -17.01
N ALA A 303 12.83 -5.84 -17.62
CA ALA A 303 12.09 -6.91 -16.95
C ALA A 303 12.85 -7.42 -15.72
N LEU A 304 12.15 -7.91 -14.67
CA LEU A 304 12.83 -8.35 -13.44
C LEU A 304 13.83 -9.49 -13.71
N GLY A 305 13.45 -10.46 -14.56
CA GLY A 305 14.33 -11.55 -14.99
C GLY A 305 15.50 -11.14 -15.89
N GLU A 306 15.56 -9.89 -16.37
CA GLU A 306 16.76 -9.33 -17.03
C GLU A 306 17.71 -8.69 -16.01
N LEU A 307 17.15 -8.07 -14.96
CA LEU A 307 17.89 -7.43 -13.88
C LEU A 307 18.66 -8.48 -13.04
N GLU A 308 18.01 -9.60 -12.74
CA GLU A 308 18.66 -10.72 -12.03
C GLU A 308 19.76 -11.39 -12.84
N ARG A 309 19.53 -11.67 -14.14
CA ARG A 309 20.57 -12.22 -15.03
C ARG A 309 21.79 -11.30 -15.10
N ARG A 310 21.59 -9.97 -15.10
CA ARG A 310 22.69 -9.00 -15.06
C ARG A 310 23.48 -9.09 -13.75
N GLY A 311 22.78 -9.08 -12.60
CA GLY A 311 23.42 -9.21 -11.28
C GLY A 311 24.17 -10.54 -11.09
N GLN A 312 23.68 -11.65 -11.65
CA GLN A 312 24.39 -12.92 -11.67
C GLN A 312 25.66 -12.86 -12.54
N THR A 313 25.58 -12.24 -13.72
CA THR A 313 26.73 -12.09 -14.64
C THR A 313 27.84 -11.20 -14.06
N GLU A 314 27.46 -10.10 -13.40
CA GLU A 314 28.42 -9.20 -12.75
C GLU A 314 29.15 -9.89 -11.58
N ASN A 315 28.45 -10.72 -10.80
CA ASN A 315 29.06 -11.52 -9.73
C ASN A 315 30.03 -12.59 -10.25
N LEU A 316 29.79 -13.18 -11.42
CA LEU A 316 30.68 -14.16 -12.08
C LEU A 316 31.94 -13.53 -12.69
N THR A 317 31.95 -12.21 -12.92
CA THR A 317 33.05 -11.51 -13.61
C THR A 317 34.04 -10.84 -12.64
N ARG A 318 33.83 -10.94 -11.32
CA ARG A 318 34.77 -10.40 -10.31
C ARG A 318 35.92 -11.39 -10.08
N PRO A 319 37.18 -11.07 -10.44
CA PRO A 319 38.30 -11.99 -10.24
C PRO A 319 38.54 -12.20 -8.74
N PRO A 320 38.91 -13.42 -8.30
CA PRO A 320 39.25 -13.67 -6.91
C PRO A 320 40.55 -12.94 -6.56
N THR A 321 40.47 -11.94 -5.68
CA THR A 321 41.64 -11.33 -5.05
C THR A 321 42.28 -12.34 -4.09
N HIS A 322 43.19 -13.17 -4.62
CA HIS A 322 44.09 -13.97 -3.82
C HIS A 322 45.04 -13.04 -3.05
N SER A 323 44.90 -13.01 -1.73
CA SER A 323 45.88 -12.36 -0.86
C SER A 323 47.13 -13.25 -0.78
N SER A 324 48.18 -12.87 -1.50
CA SER A 324 49.48 -13.54 -1.44
C SER A 324 50.24 -13.08 -0.19
N LEU A 325 50.33 -13.95 0.83
CA LEU A 325 51.26 -13.77 1.94
C LEU A 325 52.55 -14.56 1.69
N VAL A 326 53.68 -13.91 1.97
CA VAL A 326 55.03 -14.41 1.70
C VAL A 326 55.46 -15.44 2.75
N THR A 327 56.28 -16.40 2.31
CA THR A 327 56.78 -17.58 3.04
C THR A 327 57.67 -17.25 4.26
N PRO A 328 57.97 -18.25 5.12
CA PRO A 328 59.33 -18.81 5.03
C PRO A 328 59.43 -20.36 5.11
N VAL A 329 60.18 -20.90 4.14
CA VAL A 329 61.15 -22.03 4.22
C VAL A 329 60.96 -23.15 5.26
N ASN A 330 60.72 -24.38 4.79
CA ASN A 330 61.70 -25.48 5.00
C ASN A 330 61.60 -26.62 3.94
N SER A 331 62.71 -27.35 3.86
CA SER A 331 63.27 -28.21 2.80
C SER A 331 62.62 -29.60 2.53
N GLN A 332 63.08 -30.22 1.43
CA GLN A 332 62.98 -31.63 0.93
C GLN A 332 61.92 -31.82 -0.19
N GLN A 333 62.26 -31.88 -1.49
CA GLN A 333 63.09 -32.79 -2.33
C GLN A 333 62.31 -33.97 -2.96
N HIS A 334 62.60 -34.20 -4.25
CA HIS A 334 62.10 -35.26 -5.18
C HIS A 334 60.62 -35.20 -5.61
N ASP A 335 60.22 -35.62 -6.84
CA ASP A 335 60.90 -35.59 -8.15
C ASP A 335 59.89 -35.90 -9.30
N THR A 336 60.15 -35.42 -10.53
CA THR A 336 59.69 -35.95 -11.85
C THR A 336 58.21 -36.28 -12.20
N GLY A 337 57.80 -35.94 -13.45
CA GLY A 337 56.80 -36.64 -14.30
C GLY A 337 55.33 -36.23 -14.10
N VAL A 338 54.60 -35.53 -14.99
CA VAL A 338 54.40 -35.58 -16.46
C VAL A 338 53.48 -36.72 -16.95
N THR A 339 52.43 -36.31 -17.69
CA THR A 339 51.51 -37.05 -18.60
C THR A 339 50.38 -37.96 -18.06
N GLU A 340 49.16 -37.51 -18.38
CA GLU A 340 48.09 -38.22 -19.12
C GLU A 340 47.34 -39.45 -18.55
N SER A 341 46.00 -39.29 -18.64
CA SER A 341 45.03 -40.25 -19.18
C SER A 341 44.92 -41.66 -18.56
N SER A 342 43.80 -41.92 -17.89
CA SER A 342 42.76 -42.80 -18.45
C SER A 342 41.57 -42.94 -17.50
N ALA A 343 40.37 -43.04 -18.09
CA ALA A 343 39.22 -43.63 -17.41
C ALA A 343 39.18 -45.14 -17.72
N PRO A 344 38.63 -45.96 -16.82
CA PRO A 344 37.94 -47.16 -17.24
C PRO A 344 36.49 -47.23 -16.74
N THR A 345 35.67 -47.89 -17.54
CA THR A 345 34.21 -47.99 -17.44
C THR A 345 33.72 -49.26 -16.73
N ALA A 346 32.53 -49.13 -16.13
CA ALA A 346 31.40 -50.08 -16.15
C ALA A 346 31.28 -51.25 -15.12
N SER A 347 30.00 -51.53 -14.84
CA SER A 347 29.40 -52.73 -14.21
C SER A 347 29.44 -52.74 -12.66
N VAL A 348 28.41 -53.15 -11.91
CA VAL A 348 27.38 -54.19 -12.17
C VAL A 348 25.99 -53.81 -11.62
N LEU A 349 24.92 -54.25 -12.30
CA LEU A 349 23.51 -54.18 -11.87
C LEU A 349 23.10 -55.37 -10.98
N LYS A 350 22.15 -55.19 -10.04
CA LYS A 350 21.17 -56.26 -9.72
C LYS A 350 19.83 -55.78 -9.13
N LEU A 351 18.77 -56.30 -9.76
CA LEU A 351 17.32 -56.23 -9.44
C LEU A 351 16.93 -57.48 -8.59
N ILE A 352 15.77 -57.65 -7.94
CA ILE A 352 14.48 -56.91 -7.77
C ILE A 352 13.79 -57.49 -6.49
N ALA A 353 12.87 -56.77 -5.80
CA ALA A 353 11.63 -57.34 -5.19
C ALA A 353 10.81 -56.38 -4.28
N GLU A 354 9.61 -56.02 -4.74
CA GLU A 354 8.41 -55.67 -3.94
C GLU A 354 7.34 -56.79 -4.14
N PRO A 355 6.06 -56.75 -3.68
CA PRO A 355 5.35 -55.84 -2.75
C PRO A 355 4.54 -56.60 -1.64
N ASN A 356 3.72 -55.90 -0.83
CA ASN A 356 2.30 -56.26 -0.52
C ASN A 356 1.60 -55.32 0.50
N SER A 357 0.27 -55.26 0.47
CA SER A 357 -0.67 -54.51 1.37
C SER A 357 -2.11 -55.06 1.16
N PRO A 358 -3.18 -54.63 1.89
CA PRO A 358 -3.41 -54.31 3.32
C PRO A 358 -4.46 -55.29 3.95
N PRO A 359 -5.16 -55.02 5.09
CA PRO A 359 -6.46 -54.29 5.07
C PRO A 359 -6.85 -53.50 6.37
N SER A 360 -8.13 -53.07 6.47
CA SER A 360 -8.75 -52.04 7.36
C SER A 360 -9.41 -52.52 8.67
N SER A 361 -9.49 -51.68 9.73
CA SER A 361 -10.73 -51.26 10.48
C SER A 361 -10.47 -50.59 11.87
N SER A 362 -11.32 -49.63 12.26
CA SER A 362 -11.41 -48.96 13.60
C SER A 362 -12.32 -49.76 14.60
N PRO A 363 -12.69 -49.31 15.85
CA PRO A 363 -12.42 -48.07 16.62
C PRO A 363 -12.15 -48.25 18.17
N ILE A 364 -12.22 -47.15 18.97
CA ILE A 364 -12.57 -47.01 20.43
C ILE A 364 -11.50 -46.33 21.36
N HIS A 365 -11.96 -45.31 22.14
CA HIS A 365 -11.31 -44.56 23.26
C HIS A 365 -11.16 -45.44 24.55
N PRO A 366 -10.42 -45.07 25.63
CA PRO A 366 -10.23 -43.71 26.16
C PRO A 366 -8.84 -43.35 26.77
N GLU A 367 -8.78 -42.12 27.31
CA GLU A 367 -7.77 -41.55 28.23
C GLU A 367 -7.57 -42.39 29.52
N PRO A 368 -6.44 -42.25 30.29
CA PRO A 368 -6.27 -41.06 31.14
C PRO A 368 -4.84 -40.54 31.42
N GLU A 369 -4.84 -39.39 32.08
CA GLU A 369 -3.79 -38.57 32.69
C GLU A 369 -2.60 -39.28 33.39
N SER A 370 -1.42 -38.63 33.40
CA SER A 370 -0.65 -38.36 34.63
C SER A 370 0.48 -37.33 34.42
N LYS A 371 0.70 -36.48 35.44
CA LYS A 371 1.79 -35.46 35.52
C LYS A 371 2.96 -35.96 36.43
N PRO A 372 3.81 -35.13 37.06
CA PRO A 372 5.18 -34.87 36.60
C PRO A 372 6.28 -35.12 37.66
N SER A 373 7.56 -35.03 37.27
CA SER A 373 8.74 -34.65 38.10
C SER A 373 9.94 -34.46 37.15
N GLU A 374 10.64 -33.33 37.09
CA GLU A 374 11.55 -32.73 38.09
C GLU A 374 12.82 -33.54 38.39
N GLN A 375 13.97 -33.06 37.89
CA GLN A 375 15.20 -32.73 38.66
C GLN A 375 16.33 -32.29 37.66
N THR A 376 16.65 -31.00 37.53
CA THR A 376 17.72 -30.20 38.20
C THR A 376 19.20 -30.59 37.95
N GLN A 377 19.96 -29.59 37.43
CA GLN A 377 21.38 -29.29 37.72
C GLN A 377 22.46 -30.23 37.11
N ASN A 378 23.68 -29.80 36.73
CA ASN A 378 24.40 -28.51 36.89
C ASN A 378 25.38 -28.22 35.70
N ALA A 379 26.02 -27.05 35.71
CA ALA A 379 26.90 -26.52 34.65
C ALA A 379 28.38 -27.00 34.68
N ASP A 380 29.13 -26.80 33.58
CA ASP A 380 30.35 -25.94 33.57
C ASP A 380 30.77 -25.51 32.14
N ARG A 381 31.78 -24.62 32.07
CA ARG A 381 32.26 -23.76 30.96
C ARG A 381 33.11 -24.45 29.88
N GLY A 382 33.11 -23.84 28.68
CA GLY A 382 34.18 -23.95 27.67
C GLY A 382 33.96 -22.99 26.50
N ALA A 383 34.95 -22.15 26.15
CA ALA A 383 34.82 -21.06 25.15
C ALA A 383 35.80 -21.28 23.94
N PRO A 384 36.00 -20.34 22.99
CA PRO A 384 35.40 -20.46 21.65
C PRO A 384 36.40 -20.36 20.46
N VAL A 385 36.07 -20.93 19.29
CA VAL A 385 36.81 -20.77 18.02
C VAL A 385 35.89 -21.00 16.80
N PRO A 386 36.21 -20.54 15.57
CA PRO A 386 35.93 -19.18 15.11
C PRO A 386 34.96 -19.12 13.90
N GLY A 387 34.46 -17.93 13.58
CA GLY A 387 33.43 -17.75 12.54
C GLY A 387 33.89 -17.87 11.09
N GLN A 388 32.93 -18.08 10.19
CA GLN A 388 33.09 -17.95 8.74
C GLN A 388 32.05 -16.99 8.15
N GLY A 389 32.52 -15.90 7.54
CA GLY A 389 31.91 -15.40 6.30
C GLY A 389 30.65 -14.53 6.38
N GLU A 390 30.57 -13.57 7.29
CA GLU A 390 29.58 -12.48 7.15
C GLU A 390 29.84 -11.69 5.84
N ARG A 391 29.02 -11.92 4.82
CA ARG A 391 28.93 -11.03 3.65
C ARG A 391 28.07 -9.83 4.01
N SER A 392 28.75 -8.68 4.19
CA SER A 392 28.33 -7.28 4.02
C SER A 392 26.83 -6.93 4.24
N PRO A 393 26.52 -5.96 5.11
CA PRO A 393 25.17 -5.78 5.64
C PRO A 393 24.16 -5.27 4.61
N LEU A 394 22.90 -5.67 4.83
CA LEU A 394 21.71 -4.98 4.33
C LEU A 394 21.79 -3.47 4.70
N PRO A 395 21.24 -2.56 3.87
CA PRO A 395 21.32 -1.12 4.14
C PRO A 395 20.75 -0.79 5.54
N THR A 396 21.47 0.07 6.26
CA THR A 396 21.32 0.31 7.71
C THR A 396 19.89 0.56 8.18
N ILE A 397 19.26 -0.50 8.73
CA ILE A 397 17.86 -0.54 9.20
C ILE A 397 17.57 0.52 10.27
N GLU A 398 18.57 0.92 11.07
CA GLU A 398 18.45 1.87 12.17
C GLU A 398 17.97 3.27 11.75
N GLN A 399 18.21 3.72 10.51
CA GLN A 399 17.81 5.06 10.05
C GLN A 399 16.31 5.20 9.77
N MET A 400 15.54 4.12 9.91
CA MET A 400 14.18 3.97 9.39
C MET A 400 13.16 3.49 10.43
N GLN A 401 13.66 3.10 11.60
CA GLN A 401 12.84 2.71 12.74
C GLN A 401 11.94 3.86 13.17
N GLY A 402 10.77 3.51 13.69
CA GLY A 402 9.90 4.46 14.37
C GLY A 402 10.54 5.03 15.62
N GLU A 403 9.91 6.09 16.14
CA GLU A 403 10.18 6.55 17.52
C GLU A 403 10.00 5.40 18.53
N LEU A 404 9.04 4.52 18.23
CA LEU A 404 8.81 3.28 18.97
C LEU A 404 9.12 2.05 18.10
N VAL A 405 9.96 1.15 18.60
CA VAL A 405 10.19 -0.17 18.02
C VAL A 405 9.66 -1.22 18.98
N ILE A 406 8.68 -2.01 18.52
CA ILE A 406 8.05 -3.07 19.34
C ILE A 406 7.98 -4.40 18.55
N SER A 407 7.81 -5.52 19.25
CA SER A 407 7.66 -6.82 18.60
C SER A 407 6.37 -6.91 17.78
N THR A 408 6.31 -7.85 16.83
CA THR A 408 5.09 -8.11 16.03
C THR A 408 3.89 -8.48 16.91
N THR A 409 4.10 -9.17 18.04
CA THR A 409 3.04 -9.52 19.00
C THR A 409 2.54 -8.31 19.80
N GLN A 410 3.44 -7.42 20.21
CA GLN A 410 3.09 -6.15 20.86
C GLN A 410 2.37 -5.21 19.87
N TYR A 411 2.82 -5.18 18.61
CA TYR A 411 2.16 -4.42 17.54
C TYR A 411 0.72 -4.88 17.34
N GLN A 412 0.50 -6.18 17.19
CA GLN A 412 -0.86 -6.71 17.04
C GLN A 412 -1.74 -6.35 18.25
N ALA A 413 -1.25 -6.53 19.47
CA ALA A 413 -1.99 -6.18 20.69
C ALA A 413 -2.34 -4.68 20.77
N LEU A 414 -1.46 -3.79 20.31
CA LEU A 414 -1.71 -2.35 20.26
C LEU A 414 -2.73 -1.96 19.17
N MET A 415 -2.68 -2.62 18.02
CA MET A 415 -3.63 -2.41 16.93
C MET A 415 -5.02 -2.97 17.28
N ASP A 416 -5.09 -4.14 17.91
CA ASP A 416 -6.33 -4.72 18.44
C ASP A 416 -6.95 -3.81 19.52
N HIS A 417 -6.12 -3.20 20.37
CA HIS A 417 -6.58 -2.20 21.34
C HIS A 417 -7.19 -0.98 20.64
N LEU A 418 -6.53 -0.42 19.61
CA LEU A 418 -7.09 0.69 18.82
C LEU A 418 -8.46 0.34 18.21
N LEU A 419 -8.60 -0.88 17.66
CA LEU A 419 -9.85 -1.38 17.07
C LEU A 419 -10.94 -1.69 18.10
N GLN A 420 -10.64 -1.69 19.40
CA GLN A 420 -11.59 -1.80 20.51
C GLN A 420 -11.96 -0.43 21.14
N THR A 421 -11.35 0.67 20.68
CA THR A 421 -11.71 2.03 21.11
C THR A 421 -12.87 2.63 20.27
N ASP A 422 -13.27 3.86 20.58
CA ASP A 422 -14.37 4.56 19.90
C ASP A 422 -14.01 6.03 19.60
N PHE A 423 -14.36 6.49 18.40
CA PHE A 423 -14.12 7.83 17.84
C PHE A 423 -15.41 8.53 17.37
N ALA A 424 -16.60 8.06 17.77
CA ALA A 424 -17.89 8.68 17.41
C ALA A 424 -18.03 10.13 17.94
N GLY A 425 -17.51 10.42 19.13
CA GLY A 425 -17.60 11.74 19.78
C GLY A 425 -16.26 12.24 20.33
N GLU A 426 -16.03 13.56 20.36
CA GLU A 426 -14.69 14.12 20.62
C GLU A 426 -14.16 13.86 22.05
N ALA A 427 -15.05 13.75 23.04
CA ALA A 427 -14.64 13.36 24.39
C ALA A 427 -14.12 11.92 24.42
N ILE A 428 -14.87 10.98 23.85
CA ILE A 428 -14.55 9.55 23.79
C ILE A 428 -13.29 9.33 22.95
N ALA A 429 -13.18 10.02 21.80
CA ALA A 429 -12.01 10.00 20.94
C ALA A 429 -10.72 10.47 21.66
N ALA A 430 -10.83 11.38 22.62
CA ALA A 430 -9.68 11.84 23.42
C ALA A 430 -9.28 10.81 24.48
N ASP A 431 -10.25 10.16 25.14
CA ASP A 431 -9.97 9.06 26.06
C ASP A 431 -9.40 7.84 25.34
N ALA A 432 -9.92 7.52 24.15
CA ALA A 432 -9.38 6.51 23.22
C ALA A 432 -7.94 6.83 22.78
N THR A 433 -7.69 8.08 22.37
CA THR A 433 -6.35 8.55 21.97
C THR A 433 -5.36 8.41 23.12
N LYS A 434 -5.70 8.91 24.31
CA LYS A 434 -4.87 8.76 25.50
C LYS A 434 -4.63 7.28 25.83
N SER A 435 -5.68 6.47 25.86
CA SER A 435 -5.57 5.04 26.18
C SER A 435 -4.67 4.29 25.19
N TRP A 436 -4.71 4.63 23.91
CA TRP A 436 -3.83 4.05 22.89
C TRP A 436 -2.35 4.48 23.07
N VAL A 437 -2.09 5.76 23.34
CA VAL A 437 -0.73 6.26 23.62
C VAL A 437 -0.17 5.65 24.91
N ASP A 438 -0.97 5.61 25.98
CA ASP A 438 -0.62 4.97 27.25
C ASP A 438 -0.30 3.46 27.04
N LYS A 439 -1.09 2.76 26.22
CA LYS A 439 -0.84 1.35 25.90
C LYS A 439 0.42 1.13 25.07
N ALA A 440 0.73 2.04 24.14
CA ALA A 440 1.97 2.00 23.37
C ALA A 440 3.20 2.18 24.28
N MET A 441 3.14 3.11 25.24
CA MET A 441 4.21 3.30 26.25
C MET A 441 4.33 2.10 27.20
N GLU A 442 3.22 1.52 27.64
CA GLU A 442 3.20 0.31 28.48
C GLU A 442 3.90 -0.88 27.78
N LEU A 443 3.55 -1.15 26.52
CA LEU A 443 4.08 -2.29 25.76
C LEU A 443 5.57 -2.14 25.39
N SER A 444 6.03 -0.91 25.19
CA SER A 444 7.42 -0.60 24.79
C SER A 444 8.36 -0.30 25.96
N MET A 445 7.80 0.00 27.14
CA MET A 445 8.54 0.55 28.28
C MET A 445 9.24 1.90 27.99
N ALA A 446 8.78 2.64 26.97
CA ALA A 446 9.35 3.94 26.61
C ALA A 446 8.95 5.05 27.60
N ALA A 447 9.87 5.99 27.83
CA ALA A 447 9.65 7.12 28.75
C ALA A 447 8.76 8.24 28.17
N SER A 448 8.62 8.29 26.85
CA SER A 448 7.79 9.25 26.12
C SER A 448 7.43 8.68 24.75
N PHE A 449 6.30 9.11 24.20
CA PHE A 449 5.91 8.81 22.84
C PHE A 449 5.19 10.03 22.22
N GLY A 450 5.54 10.38 20.98
CA GLY A 450 4.92 11.43 20.18
C GLY A 450 5.74 12.72 20.10
N HIS A 451 6.15 13.08 18.88
CA HIS A 451 6.84 14.34 18.59
C HIS A 451 5.88 15.46 18.15
N PRO A 452 5.95 16.67 18.74
CA PRO A 452 5.25 17.83 18.21
C PRO A 452 5.88 18.28 16.88
N VAL A 453 5.04 18.67 15.92
CA VAL A 453 5.46 19.20 14.62
C VAL A 453 4.64 20.45 14.33
N GLN A 454 5.33 21.53 13.97
CA GLN A 454 4.74 22.78 13.53
C GLN A 454 5.01 22.98 12.04
N GLY A 455 4.00 23.36 11.28
CA GLY A 455 4.15 23.62 9.85
C GLY A 455 5.02 24.85 9.56
N HIS A 456 5.85 24.75 8.53
CA HIS A 456 6.76 25.80 8.06
C HIS A 456 6.57 26.12 6.57
N ALA A 457 5.74 25.37 5.84
CA ALA A 457 5.44 25.67 4.45
C ALA A 457 4.61 26.95 4.38
N THR A 458 5.20 28.03 3.86
CA THR A 458 4.43 29.21 3.49
C THR A 458 3.41 28.79 2.42
N PRO A 459 2.12 29.15 2.59
CA PRO A 459 1.13 28.82 1.57
C PRO A 459 1.53 29.54 0.28
N VAL A 460 1.87 28.77 -0.74
CA VAL A 460 1.83 29.25 -2.12
C VAL A 460 0.36 29.56 -2.38
N LEU A 461 -0.01 30.83 -2.16
CA LEU A 461 -1.27 31.37 -2.63
C LEU A 461 -1.30 31.07 -4.13
N ALA A 462 -2.18 30.15 -4.52
CA ALA A 462 -2.51 29.98 -5.92
C ALA A 462 -2.90 31.37 -6.42
N LEU A 463 -2.13 31.91 -7.36
CA LEU A 463 -2.40 33.22 -7.95
C LEU A 463 -3.85 33.18 -8.42
N SER A 464 -4.71 33.98 -7.77
CA SER A 464 -6.06 34.21 -8.27
C SER A 464 -5.92 34.71 -9.69
N THR A 465 -6.32 33.87 -10.65
CA THR A 465 -6.56 34.32 -12.01
C THR A 465 -7.47 35.54 -11.91
N ALA A 466 -7.00 36.67 -12.45
CA ALA A 466 -7.69 37.94 -12.38
C ALA A 466 -9.14 37.81 -12.90
N PRO A 467 -10.07 38.68 -12.46
CA PRO A 467 -11.46 38.59 -12.90
C PRO A 467 -11.57 38.92 -14.39
N ASP A 468 -11.68 37.88 -15.23
CA ASP A 468 -11.85 38.03 -16.67
C ASP A 468 -13.19 38.73 -16.97
N THR A 469 -13.07 40.00 -17.34
CA THR A 469 -14.22 40.84 -17.65
C THR A 469 -14.57 40.67 -19.13
N VAL A 470 -15.56 39.80 -19.38
CA VAL A 470 -16.50 39.86 -20.52
C VAL A 470 -15.94 39.60 -21.94
N SER A 471 -16.29 38.40 -22.43
CA SER A 471 -16.77 38.09 -23.79
C SER A 471 -15.80 38.01 -24.98
N ALA A 472 -15.55 36.77 -25.40
CA ALA A 472 -15.63 36.38 -26.82
C ALA A 472 -16.25 34.97 -26.97
N LYS A 473 -17.50 34.89 -27.43
CA LYS A 473 -18.12 33.60 -27.82
C LYS A 473 -17.52 33.12 -29.14
N VAL A 474 -16.74 32.05 -29.13
CA VAL A 474 -16.37 31.30 -30.35
C VAL A 474 -17.19 30.01 -30.41
N ASN A 475 -18.12 29.95 -31.36
CA ASN A 475 -18.93 28.76 -31.64
C ASN A 475 -18.06 27.67 -32.30
N MET A 476 -17.81 26.55 -31.61
CA MET A 476 -17.34 25.31 -32.24
C MET A 476 -18.53 24.56 -32.84
N LEU A 477 -18.57 24.51 -34.18
CA LEU A 477 -19.69 23.99 -34.96
C LEU A 477 -19.44 22.54 -35.40
N THR A 478 -19.85 21.56 -34.58
CA THR A 478 -19.92 20.14 -35.00
C THR A 478 -21.31 19.58 -34.69
N GLY A 479 -22.20 19.62 -35.69
CA GLY A 479 -23.60 19.25 -35.51
C GLY A 479 -23.91 17.77 -35.70
N VAL A 480 -24.67 17.19 -34.78
CA VAL A 480 -25.42 15.95 -35.00
C VAL A 480 -26.92 16.26 -34.86
N ARG A 481 -27.61 16.35 -36.00
CA ARG A 481 -29.05 16.67 -36.06
C ARG A 481 -29.89 15.44 -35.69
N LYS A 482 -30.57 15.47 -34.53
CA LYS A 482 -31.66 14.54 -34.23
C LYS A 482 -33.00 15.15 -34.66
N LYS A 483 -33.58 14.61 -35.74
CA LYS A 483 -34.80 15.12 -36.39
C LYS A 483 -36.05 14.85 -35.52
N ARG A 484 -36.71 15.90 -35.03
CA ARG A 484 -38.13 15.89 -34.65
C ARG A 484 -38.87 16.99 -35.40
N LYS A 485 -40.14 16.72 -35.70
CA LYS A 485 -41.03 17.53 -36.53
C LYS A 485 -41.57 18.71 -35.71
N ALA A 486 -41.69 19.88 -36.35
CA ALA A 486 -42.18 21.10 -35.73
C ALA A 486 -43.67 21.32 -36.02
N ASP A 487 -44.33 22.09 -35.15
CA ASP A 487 -45.22 23.21 -35.47
C ASP A 487 -45.32 24.11 -34.22
N THR A 488 -45.60 25.42 -34.19
CA THR A 488 -45.30 26.68 -34.95
C THR A 488 -46.15 27.77 -34.23
N MET A 489 -45.74 29.05 -34.21
CA MET A 489 -46.44 30.26 -33.66
C MET A 489 -46.39 30.50 -32.13
N ASP A 490 -46.30 31.73 -31.61
CA ASP A 490 -45.85 33.05 -32.16
C ASP A 490 -45.56 34.04 -30.99
N ASN A 491 -44.84 35.15 -31.26
CA ASN A 491 -44.68 36.47 -30.55
C ASN A 491 -44.91 36.63 -29.02
N GLY A 492 -44.20 37.51 -28.28
CA GLY A 492 -43.16 38.50 -28.63
C GLY A 492 -43.05 39.62 -27.56
N THR A 493 -41.93 40.37 -27.53
CA THR A 493 -41.73 41.70 -26.87
C THR A 493 -41.82 41.75 -25.31
N THR A 494 -40.77 41.89 -24.47
CA THR A 494 -39.67 42.89 -24.27
C THR A 494 -40.04 44.30 -23.76
N VAL A 495 -40.00 44.52 -22.43
CA VAL A 495 -39.63 45.76 -21.68
C VAL A 495 -39.20 45.27 -20.27
N ALA A 496 -37.97 45.37 -19.73
CA ALA A 496 -37.05 46.47 -19.43
C ALA A 496 -37.35 47.29 -18.13
N ALA A 497 -36.31 47.47 -17.31
CA ALA A 497 -36.02 48.60 -16.37
C ALA A 497 -36.09 48.41 -14.82
N THR A 498 -34.90 48.58 -14.20
CA THR A 498 -34.55 49.24 -12.91
C THR A 498 -35.06 48.79 -11.53
N THR A 499 -34.14 48.19 -10.76
CA THR A 499 -33.55 48.67 -9.48
C THR A 499 -34.27 49.75 -8.65
N THR A 500 -34.61 49.46 -7.37
CA THR A 500 -34.04 50.13 -6.16
C THR A 500 -34.41 49.38 -4.85
N GLU A 501 -33.83 49.83 -3.72
CA GLU A 501 -33.72 49.14 -2.41
C GLU A 501 -34.86 49.43 -1.40
N VAL A 502 -34.66 48.97 -0.16
CA VAL A 502 -35.18 49.47 1.15
C VAL A 502 -36.13 48.52 1.93
N THR A 503 -35.49 47.73 2.82
CA THR A 503 -35.70 47.59 4.27
C THR A 503 -37.07 47.24 4.92
N GLN A 504 -36.99 46.23 5.80
CA GLN A 504 -37.65 46.05 7.12
C GLN A 504 -39.05 45.41 7.31
N GLU A 505 -38.99 44.33 8.09
CA GLU A 505 -39.83 43.95 9.26
C GLU A 505 -41.26 43.37 9.16
N ALA A 506 -41.36 42.20 9.82
CA ALA A 506 -42.42 41.77 10.74
C ALA A 506 -43.72 41.09 10.23
N ALA A 507 -43.84 39.83 10.67
CA ALA A 507 -45.00 39.23 11.37
C ALA A 507 -46.08 38.41 10.62
N VAL A 508 -46.04 37.09 10.92
CA VAL A 508 -47.15 36.29 11.53
C VAL A 508 -48.28 35.70 10.65
N THR A 509 -48.32 34.35 10.63
CA THR A 509 -49.45 33.42 10.34
C THR A 509 -50.11 33.45 8.95
N THR A 510 -50.36 32.33 8.29
CA THR A 510 -51.27 31.24 8.73
C THR A 510 -51.02 29.95 7.93
N ALA A 511 -51.39 28.80 8.51
CA ALA A 511 -51.42 27.52 7.81
C ALA A 511 -52.75 27.34 7.05
N ASN A 512 -52.72 26.65 5.90
CA ASN A 512 -53.91 26.10 5.27
C ASN A 512 -53.63 24.67 4.81
N SER A 513 -54.24 23.72 5.52
CA SER A 513 -54.43 22.33 5.09
C SER A 513 -55.91 22.12 4.78
N LEU A 514 -56.22 21.14 3.92
CA LEU A 514 -57.51 20.51 3.53
C LEU A 514 -57.40 20.17 2.02
N SER A 515 -57.96 19.08 1.48
CA SER A 515 -58.72 17.97 2.07
C SER A 515 -58.59 16.69 1.22
N ALA A 516 -58.96 15.54 1.79
CA ALA A 516 -58.82 14.22 1.17
C ALA A 516 -59.93 13.85 0.15
N SER A 517 -59.66 12.84 -0.69
CA SER A 517 -60.68 11.95 -1.28
C SER A 517 -60.10 10.60 -1.72
N LEU A 518 -60.59 9.51 -1.10
CA LEU A 518 -60.37 8.12 -1.53
C LEU A 518 -61.31 7.77 -2.70
N VAL A 519 -60.84 6.98 -3.67
CA VAL A 519 -61.70 6.01 -4.40
C VAL A 519 -60.95 4.67 -4.58
N ARG A 520 -61.71 3.56 -4.48
CA ARG A 520 -61.24 2.17 -4.37
C ARG A 520 -61.17 1.41 -5.72
N LYS A 521 -60.33 0.36 -5.73
CA LYS A 521 -60.27 -0.75 -6.70
C LYS A 521 -61.64 -1.43 -6.95
N LYS A 522 -61.84 -2.04 -8.14
CA LYS A 522 -61.88 -3.53 -8.32
C LYS A 522 -62.00 -3.98 -9.81
N PRO A 523 -61.78 -5.28 -10.14
CA PRO A 523 -61.40 -5.75 -11.49
C PRO A 523 -62.46 -6.62 -12.21
N LYS A 524 -62.14 -7.04 -13.45
CA LYS A 524 -62.48 -8.29 -14.18
C LYS A 524 -61.72 -8.25 -15.54
N SER A 525 -61.42 -9.34 -16.23
CA SER A 525 -61.73 -10.76 -16.06
C SER A 525 -60.52 -11.64 -16.36
#